data_AF-A0A2E1MH83-F1
#
_entry.id   AF-A0A2E1MH83-F1
#
_cell.length_a   1.000
_cell.length_b   1.000
_cell.length_c   1.000
_cell.angle_alpha   90.00
_cell.angle_beta   90.00
_cell.angle_gamma   90.00
#
_symmetry.space_group_name_H-M   'P 1'
#
loop_
_entity.id
_entity.type
_entity.pdbx_description
1 polymer ?
#
loop_
_entity_poly.entity_id
_entity_poly.type
_entity_poly.pdbx_seq_one_letter_code
_entity_poly.pdbx_strand_id
1 'polypeptide(L)'
;MISYKKKRNKTIIKVGFSFYVAFLVLILVFSESGYIKLKKIQNINNQLEYEINSTIKIIEKLEFEKNRLEQDLVYIEKIARSEFKMAKKGEKVFTIISKRGNN
;
A
#
# COMPACT_ATOMS: atom_id res chain seq x y z
N MET A 1 1.64 -34.04 60.42
CA MET A 1 1.80 -34.36 58.98
C MET A 1 0.63 -33.92 58.08
N ILE A 2 -0.59 -33.72 58.62
CA ILE A 2 -1.81 -33.43 57.85
C ILE A 2 -1.85 -31.99 57.28
N SER A 3 -1.24 -31.02 57.96
CA SER A 3 -1.19 -29.61 57.53
C SER A 3 -0.40 -29.38 56.24
N TYR A 4 0.61 -30.21 55.95
CA TYR A 4 1.42 -30.13 54.74
C TYR A 4 0.65 -30.52 53.48
N LYS A 5 -0.22 -31.55 53.55
CA LYS A 5 -1.11 -31.94 52.44
C LYS A 5 -2.09 -30.82 52.07
N LYS A 6 -2.67 -30.15 53.09
CA LYS A 6 -3.65 -29.07 52.88
C LYS A 6 -3.03 -27.82 52.23
N LYS A 7 -1.79 -27.48 52.56
CA LYS A 7 -1.05 -26.34 51.94
C LYS A 7 -0.71 -26.62 50.48
N ARG A 8 -0.27 -27.85 50.17
CA ARG A 8 0.10 -28.26 48.81
C ARG A 8 -1.10 -28.28 47.86
N ASN A 9 -2.27 -28.70 48.32
CA ASN A 9 -3.51 -28.72 47.52
C ASN A 9 -3.96 -27.30 47.14
N LYS A 10 -3.83 -26.32 48.05
CA LYS A 10 -4.15 -24.91 47.74
C LYS A 10 -3.23 -24.32 46.66
N THR A 11 -1.95 -24.69 46.63
CA THR A 11 -1.02 -24.23 45.59
C THR A 11 -1.37 -24.81 44.23
N ILE A 12 -1.71 -26.11 44.17
CA ILE A 12 -2.09 -26.77 42.91
C ILE A 12 -3.37 -26.15 42.33
N ILE A 13 -4.37 -25.84 43.17
CA ILE A 13 -5.60 -25.18 42.74
C ILE A 13 -5.31 -23.77 42.19
N LYS A 14 -4.43 -22.99 42.84
CA LYS A 14 -4.05 -21.66 42.36
C LYS A 14 -3.31 -21.71 41.03
N VAL A 15 -2.41 -22.68 40.85
CA VAL A 15 -1.68 -22.86 39.59
C VAL A 15 -2.60 -23.31 38.47
N GLY A 16 -3.51 -24.26 38.74
CA GLY A 16 -4.52 -24.69 37.77
C GLY A 16 -5.46 -23.57 37.35
N PHE A 17 -5.92 -22.75 38.31
CA PHE A 17 -6.72 -21.57 38.02
C PHE A 17 -5.96 -20.53 37.19
N SER A 18 -4.69 -20.29 37.51
CA SER A 18 -3.83 -19.40 36.72
C SER A 18 -3.66 -19.89 35.28
N PHE A 19 -3.50 -21.20 35.07
CA PHE A 19 -3.42 -21.80 33.74
C PHE A 19 -4.72 -21.67 32.96
N TYR A 20 -5.86 -21.88 33.62
CA TYR A 20 -7.18 -21.73 33.01
C TYR A 20 -7.44 -20.28 32.54
N VAL A 21 -7.09 -19.29 33.36
CA VAL A 21 -7.20 -17.88 33.00
C VAL A 21 -6.28 -17.53 31.82
N ALA A 22 -5.03 -18.01 31.83
CA ALA A 22 -4.10 -17.79 30.72
C ALA A 22 -4.60 -18.41 29.40
N PHE A 23 -5.21 -19.60 29.47
CA PHE A 23 -5.80 -20.27 28.32
C PHE A 23 -6.99 -19.50 27.74
N LEU A 24 -7.87 -18.96 28.59
CA LEU A 24 -8.97 -18.09 28.15
C LEU A 24 -8.47 -16.81 27.47
N VAL A 25 -7.43 -16.18 28.00
CA VAL A 25 -6.83 -14.99 27.39
C VAL A 25 -6.22 -15.31 26.03
N LEU A 26 -5.54 -16.46 25.90
CA LEU A 26 -5.00 -16.94 24.63
C LEU A 26 -6.11 -17.12 23.58
N ILE A 27 -7.21 -17.80 23.95
CA ILE A 27 -8.34 -17.97 23.03
C ILE A 27 -8.94 -16.61 22.66
N LEU A 28 -9.09 -15.66 23.57
CA LEU A 28 -9.65 -14.35 23.25
C LEU A 28 -8.75 -13.53 22.29
N VAL A 29 -7.44 -13.62 22.44
CA VAL A 29 -6.49 -12.91 21.56
C VAL A 29 -6.39 -13.57 20.19
N PHE A 30 -6.40 -14.91 20.13
CA PHE A 30 -6.20 -15.70 18.89
C PHE A 30 -7.49 -16.20 18.24
N SER A 31 -8.66 -15.99 18.84
CA SER A 31 -9.95 -16.35 18.24
C SER A 31 -10.17 -15.60 16.93
N GLU A 32 -10.94 -16.18 16.01
CA GLU A 32 -11.29 -15.61 14.70
C GLU A 32 -11.92 -14.21 14.76
N SER A 33 -12.42 -13.83 15.94
CA SER A 33 -13.01 -12.52 16.24
C SER A 33 -12.11 -11.63 17.11
N GLY A 34 -10.85 -12.02 17.31
CA GLY A 34 -9.90 -11.37 18.21
C GLY A 34 -9.46 -9.97 17.78
N TYR A 35 -8.91 -9.22 18.74
CA TYR A 35 -8.48 -7.82 18.60
C TYR A 35 -7.50 -7.57 17.42
N ILE A 36 -6.67 -8.56 17.10
CA ILE A 36 -5.70 -8.49 16.00
C ILE A 36 -6.40 -8.30 14.65
N LYS A 37 -7.55 -8.94 14.46
CA LYS A 37 -8.32 -8.84 13.21
C LYS A 37 -8.90 -7.45 13.03
N LEU A 38 -9.39 -6.83 14.09
CA LEU A 38 -9.91 -5.45 14.04
C LEU A 38 -8.83 -4.47 13.59
N LYS A 39 -7.62 -4.59 14.14
CA LYS A 39 -6.49 -3.74 13.74
C LYS A 39 -6.04 -4.01 12.29
N LYS A 40 -6.08 -5.27 11.85
CA LYS A 40 -5.79 -5.62 10.45
C LYS A 40 -6.82 -5.02 9.49
N ILE A 41 -8.11 -5.10 9.83
CA ILE A 41 -9.19 -4.53 9.01
C ILE A 41 -9.07 -3.01 8.91
N GLN A 42 -8.77 -2.32 10.02
CA GLN A 42 -8.54 -0.87 9.99
C GLN A 42 -7.38 -0.48 9.07
N ASN A 43 -6.25 -1.20 9.14
CA ASN A 43 -5.11 -0.95 8.25
C ASN A 43 -5.47 -1.19 6.78
N ILE A 44 -6.22 -2.26 6.47
CA ILE A 44 -6.66 -2.56 5.10
C ILE A 44 -7.57 -1.46 4.57
N ASN A 45 -8.53 -0.99 5.37
CA ASN A 45 -9.41 0.12 4.99
C ASN A 45 -8.61 1.40 4.68
N ASN A 46 -7.65 1.74 5.53
CA ASN A 46 -6.80 2.91 5.31
C ASN A 46 -5.95 2.79 4.03
N GLN A 47 -5.44 1.58 3.74
CA GLN A 47 -4.69 1.33 2.51
C GLN A 47 -5.58 1.45 1.26
N LEU A 48 -6.77 0.87 1.29
CA LEU A 48 -7.74 0.98 0.20
C LEU A 48 -8.16 2.43 -0.05
N GLU A 49 -8.41 3.19 1.01
CA GLU A 49 -8.76 4.61 0.89
C GLU A 49 -7.60 5.44 0.31
N TYR A 50 -6.36 5.12 0.69
CA TYR A 50 -5.18 5.74 0.09
C TYR A 50 -5.06 5.39 -1.40
N GLU A 51 -5.25 4.13 -1.78
CA GLU A 51 -5.19 3.68 -3.17
C GLU A 51 -6.27 4.34 -4.03
N ILE A 52 -7.51 4.42 -3.53
CA ILE A 52 -8.62 5.12 -4.19
C ILE A 52 -8.26 6.59 -4.43
N ASN A 53 -7.81 7.29 -3.39
CA ASN A 53 -7.42 8.70 -3.50
C ASN A 53 -6.24 8.92 -4.44
N SER A 54 -5.27 8.00 -4.46
CA SER A 54 -4.14 8.07 -5.38
C SER A 54 -4.60 7.89 -6.83
N THR A 55 -5.55 6.98 -7.08
CA THR A 55 -6.11 6.71 -8.40
C THR A 55 -6.92 7.89 -8.91
N ILE A 56 -7.75 8.50 -8.05
CA ILE A 56 -8.52 9.71 -8.38
C ILE A 56 -7.58 10.83 -8.84
N LYS A 57 -6.49 11.08 -8.11
CA LYS A 57 -5.50 12.10 -8.49
C LYS A 57 -4.83 11.81 -9.84
N ILE A 58 -4.59 10.55 -10.15
CA ILE A 58 -4.04 10.15 -11.46
C ILE A 58 -5.06 10.42 -12.57
N ILE A 59 -6.34 10.09 -12.36
CA ILE A 59 -7.42 10.36 -13.31
C ILE A 59 -7.53 11.86 -13.56
N GLU A 60 -7.58 12.69 -12.53
CA GLU A 60 -7.65 14.16 -12.66
C GLU A 60 -6.46 14.71 -13.48
N LYS A 61 -5.26 14.19 -13.22
CA LYS A 61 -4.05 14.58 -13.97
C LYS A 61 -4.16 14.18 -15.44
N LEU A 62 -4.63 12.96 -15.72
CA LEU A 62 -4.78 12.45 -17.08
C LEU A 62 -5.90 13.18 -17.84
N GLU A 63 -7.00 13.52 -17.19
CA GLU A 63 -8.07 14.34 -17.78
C GLU A 63 -7.58 15.75 -18.10
N PHE A 64 -6.81 16.36 -17.19
CA PHE A 64 -6.19 17.65 -17.45
C PHE A 64 -5.23 17.56 -18.65
N GLU A 65 -4.39 16.53 -18.71
CA GLU A 65 -3.46 16.32 -19.81
C GLU A 65 -4.19 16.05 -21.15
N LYS A 66 -5.26 15.26 -21.12
CA LYS A 66 -6.14 15.01 -22.26
C LYS A 66 -6.78 16.33 -22.75
N ASN A 67 -7.34 17.13 -21.86
CA ASN A 67 -7.93 18.42 -22.22
C ASN A 67 -6.89 19.36 -22.85
N ARG A 68 -5.66 19.38 -22.35
CA ARG A 68 -4.56 20.14 -22.96
C ARG A 68 -4.18 19.61 -24.35
N LEU A 69 -4.15 18.30 -24.53
CA LEU A 69 -3.89 17.68 -25.82
C LEU A 69 -5.04 17.88 -26.82
N GLU A 70 -6.28 18.07 -26.38
CA GLU A 70 -7.42 18.30 -27.28
C GLU A 70 -7.59 19.78 -27.64
N GLN A 71 -7.34 20.69 -26.70
CA GLN A 71 -7.65 22.11 -26.88
C GLN A 71 -6.45 22.98 -27.26
N ASP A 72 -5.22 22.56 -26.97
CA ASP A 72 -4.01 23.37 -27.17
C ASP A 72 -3.15 22.83 -28.32
N LEU A 73 -3.41 23.36 -29.53
CA LEU A 73 -2.65 23.04 -30.75
C LEU A 73 -1.14 23.33 -30.59
N VAL A 74 -0.75 24.33 -29.79
CA VAL A 74 0.66 24.68 -29.54
C VAL A 74 1.32 23.63 -28.67
N TYR A 75 0.60 23.10 -27.68
CA TYR A 75 1.07 22.00 -26.84
C TYR A 75 1.24 20.69 -27.63
N ILE A 76 0.29 20.36 -28.51
CA ILE A 76 0.39 19.20 -29.42
C ILE A 76 1.60 19.35 -30.35
N GLU A 77 1.78 20.51 -30.98
CA GLU A 77 2.93 20.76 -31.87
C GLU A 77 4.26 20.66 -31.10
N LYS A 78 4.31 21.12 -29.85
CA LYS A 78 5.48 20.97 -28.99
C LYS A 78 5.81 19.50 -28.71
N ILE A 79 4.84 18.68 -28.31
CA ILE A 79 5.03 17.25 -28.05
C ILE A 79 5.41 16.49 -29.34
N ALA A 80 4.72 16.78 -30.45
CA ALA A 80 5.03 16.15 -31.73
C ALA A 80 6.48 16.41 -32.16
N ARG A 81 6.99 17.63 -31.92
CA ARG A 81 8.39 17.99 -32.21
C ARG A 81 9.37 17.45 -31.16
N SER A 82 9.06 17.48 -29.86
CA SER A 82 10.00 17.09 -28.79
C SER A 82 10.09 15.58 -28.58
N GLU A 83 8.94 14.93 -28.40
CA GLU A 83 8.87 13.50 -28.06
C GLU A 83 8.93 12.64 -29.32
N PHE A 84 8.23 13.05 -30.39
CA PHE A 84 8.07 12.24 -31.59
C PHE A 84 8.95 12.69 -32.77
N LYS A 85 9.69 13.80 -32.64
CA LYS A 85 10.56 14.37 -33.68
C LYS A 85 9.86 14.57 -35.04
N MET A 86 8.54 14.79 -35.01
CA MET A 86 7.73 15.02 -36.19
C MET A 86 8.01 16.43 -36.75
N ALA A 87 8.14 16.51 -38.07
CA ALA A 87 8.33 17.75 -38.82
C ALA A 87 7.07 18.10 -39.61
N LYS A 88 6.82 19.38 -39.89
CA LYS A 88 5.78 19.75 -40.86
C LYS A 88 6.17 19.25 -42.25
N LYS A 89 5.17 19.01 -43.11
CA LYS A 89 5.38 18.52 -44.49
C LYS A 89 6.32 19.49 -45.25
N GLY A 90 7.54 19.05 -45.52
CA GLY A 90 8.59 19.84 -46.19
C GLY A 90 9.74 20.32 -45.29
N GLU A 91 9.68 20.11 -43.97
CA GLU A 91 10.74 20.48 -43.02
C GLU A 91 11.66 19.28 -42.73
N LYS A 92 12.99 19.45 -42.74
CA LYS A 92 13.98 18.38 -42.47
C LYS A 92 14.41 18.42 -41.00
N VAL A 93 14.15 17.36 -40.24
CA VAL A 93 14.59 17.21 -38.84
C VAL A 93 15.90 16.43 -38.80
N PHE A 94 16.93 17.04 -38.21
CA PHE A 94 18.23 16.42 -38.02
C PHE A 94 18.37 15.97 -36.55
N THR A 95 18.46 14.66 -36.31
CA THR A 95 18.88 14.14 -35.00
C THR A 95 20.39 14.04 -34.97
N ILE A 96 21.05 14.80 -34.10
CA ILE A 96 22.49 14.71 -33.90
C ILE A 96 22.77 13.45 -33.08
N ILE A 97 23.29 12.41 -33.72
CA ILE A 97 23.76 11.21 -33.03
C ILE A 97 25.23 11.44 -32.71
N SER A 98 25.56 11.68 -31.43
CA SER A 98 26.96 11.66 -31.00
C SER A 98 27.48 10.24 -31.17
N LYS A 99 28.33 10.01 -32.16
CA LYS A 99 29.08 8.76 -32.29
C LYS A 99 30.10 8.76 -31.16
N ARG A 100 29.71 8.27 -29.98
CA ARG A 100 30.65 8.00 -28.90
C ARG A 100 31.58 6.91 -29.40
N GLY A 101 32.78 7.33 -29.81
CA GLY A 101 33.84 6.47 -30.30
C GLY A 101 34.12 5.39 -29.27
N ASN A 102 33.98 4.15 -29.72
CA ASN A 102 34.48 2.97 -29.05
C ASN A 102 36.01 3.01 -29.23
N ASN A 103 36.76 3.19 -28.14
CA ASN A 103 38.18 2.86 -28.06
C ASN A 103 38.32 1.63 -27.17
#